data_AF-A6NSL2-F1
#
_entry.id   AF-A6NSL2-F1
#
_cell.length_a   1.000
_cell.length_b   1.000
_cell.length_c   1.000
_cell.angle_alpha   90.00
_cell.angle_beta   90.00
_cell.angle_gamma   90.00
#
_symmetry.space_group_name_H-M   'P 1'
#
loop_
_entity.id
_entity.type
_entity.pdbx_description
1 polymer ?
#
loop_
_entity_poly.entity_id
_entity_poly.type
_entity_poly.pdbx_seq_one_letter_code
_entity_poly.pdbx_strand_id
1 'polypeptide(L)' 'MTASRLDLTGWVRNREDGDVEMEVQGDEGPVEEFIQAVSRGPRYAIVEDMERRKLIPEPGERSFHERGSLW' A
#
# COMPACT_ATOMS: atom_id res chain seq x y z
N MET A 1 -2.92 6.90 9.31
CA MET A 1 -3.87 5.79 9.12
C MET A 1 -3.05 4.59 8.65
N THR A 2 -3.35 3.36 9.09
CA THR A 2 -2.55 2.17 8.74
C THR A 2 -3.45 1.10 8.14
N ALA A 3 -2.92 0.29 7.22
CA ALA A 3 -3.67 -0.79 6.54
C ALA A 3 -4.35 -1.74 7.55
N SER A 4 -3.64 -2.07 8.65
CA SER A 4 -4.16 -2.91 9.74
C SER A 4 -5.40 -2.36 10.46
N ARG A 5 -5.62 -1.03 10.47
CA ARG A 5 -6.81 -0.43 11.11
C ARG A 5 -8.04 -0.48 10.20
N LEU A 6 -7.85 -0.79 8.93
CA LEU A 6 -8.88 -0.85 7.90
C LEU A 6 -9.17 -2.29 7.44
N ASP A 7 -8.65 -3.28 8.16
CA ASP A 7 -8.73 -4.71 7.81
C ASP A 7 -8.18 -5.02 6.39
N LEU A 8 -7.13 -4.28 6.00
CA LEU A 8 -6.47 -4.44 4.71
C LEU A 8 -5.27 -5.38 4.81
N THR A 9 -5.05 -6.12 3.72
CA THR A 9 -3.93 -7.04 3.50
C THR A 9 -3.05 -6.56 2.35
N GLY A 10 -1.85 -7.11 2.21
CA GLY A 10 -0.92 -6.75 1.14
C GLY A 10 0.50 -6.58 1.63
N TRP A 11 1.25 -5.77 0.90
CA TRP A 11 2.64 -5.49 1.22
C TRP A 11 3.08 -4.11 0.75
N VAL A 12 4.19 -3.63 1.32
CA VAL A 12 4.87 -2.41 0.88
C VAL A 12 6.37 -2.66 0.77
N ARG A 13 7.03 -2.08 -0.24
CA ARG A 13 8.49 -2.13 -0.40
C ARG A 13 9.04 -0.81 -0.92
N ASN A 14 10.26 -0.50 -0.50
CA ASN A 14 11.06 0.53 -1.15
C ASN A 14 11.75 -0.05 -2.38
N ARG A 15 11.69 0.67 -3.49
CA ARG A 15 12.43 0.38 -4.71
C ARG A 15 13.77 1.13 -4.69
N GLU A 16 14.73 0.63 -5.46
CA GLU A 16 16.10 1.16 -5.49
C GLU A 16 16.19 2.55 -6.14
N ASP A 17 15.23 2.87 -7.01
CA ASP A 17 15.09 4.17 -7.67
C ASP A 17 14.47 5.25 -6.75
N GLY A 18 14.15 4.89 -5.50
CA GLY A 18 13.56 5.80 -4.52
C GLY A 18 12.03 5.74 -4.48
N ASP A 19 11.38 4.99 -5.37
CA ASP A 19 9.94 4.81 -5.35
C ASP A 19 9.48 3.89 -4.20
N VAL A 20 8.22 4.04 -3.81
CA VAL A 20 7.52 3.08 -2.95
C VAL A 20 6.52 2.31 -3.80
N GLU A 21 6.57 0.98 -3.72
CA GLU A 21 5.58 0.12 -4.34
C GLU A 21 4.80 -0.62 -3.26
N MET A 22 3.48 -0.73 -3.46
CA MET A 22 2.62 -1.44 -2.53
C MET A 22 1.50 -2.19 -3.25
N GLU A 23 1.05 -3.25 -2.60
CA GLU A 23 -0.18 -3.95 -2.88
C GLU A 23 -1.11 -3.78 -1.68
N VAL A 24 -2.38 -3.52 -1.95
CA VAL A 24 -3.41 -3.32 -0.92
C VAL A 24 -4.65 -4.07 -1.35
N GLN A 25 -5.12 -4.96 -0.48
CA GLN A 25 -6.25 -5.83 -0.70
C GLN A 25 -7.28 -5.70 0.42
N GLY A 26 -8.55 -5.56 0.04
CA GLY A 26 -9.70 -5.48 0.94
C GLY A 26 -10.92 -4.93 0.20
N ASP A 27 -11.94 -4.53 0.96
CA ASP A 27 -13.14 -3.90 0.41
C ASP A 27 -12.83 -2.54 -0.26
N GLU A 28 -13.57 -2.19 -1.31
CA GLU A 28 -13.29 -1.01 -2.14
C GLU A 28 -13.27 0.31 -1.34
N GLY A 29 -14.17 0.46 -0.36
CA GLY A 29 -14.22 1.65 0.50
C GLY A 29 -12.96 1.84 1.36
N PRO A 30 -12.61 0.86 2.22
CA PRO A 30 -11.37 0.87 2.98
C PRO A 30 -10.11 1.01 2.12
N VAL A 31 -10.04 0.36 0.96
CA VAL A 31 -8.92 0.51 0.02
C VAL A 31 -8.81 1.96 -0.48
N GLU A 32 -9.91 2.58 -0.90
CA GLU A 32 -9.90 3.96 -1.37
C GLU A 32 -9.53 4.94 -0.24
N GLU A 33 -10.03 4.74 0.98
CA GLU A 33 -9.67 5.55 2.15
C GLU A 33 -8.16 5.47 2.45
N PHE A 34 -7.60 4.26 2.40
CA PHE A 34 -6.17 4.04 2.58
C PHE A 34 -5.35 4.75 1.50
N ILE A 35 -5.74 4.60 0.23
CA ILE A 35 -5.04 5.22 -0.89
C ILE A 35 -5.09 6.75 -0.79
N GLN A 36 -6.22 7.34 -0.40
CA GLN A 36 -6.30 8.78 -0.13
C GLN A 36 -5.37 9.21 1.01
N ALA A 37 -5.27 8.41 2.08
CA ALA A 37 -4.32 8.67 3.15
C ALA A 37 -2.86 8.60 2.67
N VAL A 38 -2.50 7.64 1.80
CA VAL A 38 -1.16 7.56 1.20
C VAL A 38 -0.89 8.77 0.31
N SER A 39 -1.84 9.18 -0.53
CA SER A 39 -1.67 10.32 -1.45
C SER A 39 -1.42 11.65 -0.74
N ARG A 40 -1.93 11.81 0.49
CA ARG A 40 -1.65 12.99 1.33
C ARG A 40 -0.24 12.97 1.93
N GLY A 41 0.41 11.81 1.92
CA GLY A 41 1.72 11.57 2.52
C GLY A 41 1.69 11.54 4.06
N PRO A 42 2.54 10.73 4.71
CA PRO A 42 2.85 10.93 6.11
C PRO A 42 3.57 12.28 6.30
N ARG A 43 3.60 12.80 7.54
CA ARG A 43 4.20 14.10 7.89
C ARG A 43 5.64 14.34 7.36
N TYR A 44 6.36 13.26 7.02
CA TYR A 44 7.76 13.28 6.61
C TYR A 44 7.99 12.85 5.16
N ALA A 45 6.94 12.64 4.36
CA ALA A 45 7.09 12.31 2.95
C ALA A 45 6.09 13.09 2.08
N ILE A 46 6.55 13.45 0.88
CA ILE A 46 5.74 14.11 -0.15
C ILE A 46 5.57 13.10 -1.28
N VAL A 47 4.33 12.81 -1.66
CA VAL A 47 4.03 11.98 -2.83
C VAL A 47 3.99 12.90 -4.04
N GLU A 48 4.98 12.77 -4.93
CA GLU A 48 5.06 13.58 -6.15
C GLU A 48 4.13 13.07 -7.25
N ASP A 49 4.03 11.74 -7.39
CA ASP A 49 3.14 11.07 -8.33
C ASP A 49 2.65 9.73 -7.76
N MET A 50 1.53 9.23 -8.28
CA MET A 50 0.95 7.94 -7.89
C MET A 50 0.23 7.26 -9.04
N GLU A 51 0.80 6.15 -9.51
CA GLU A 51 0.15 5.23 -10.44
C GLU A 51 -0.62 4.13 -9.69
N ARG A 52 -1.77 3.71 -10.23
CA ARG A 52 -2.63 2.67 -9.62
C ARG A 52 -3.16 1.72 -10.69
N ARG A 53 -3.24 0.44 -10.36
CA ARG A 53 -3.91 -0.58 -11.18
C ARG A 53 -4.69 -1.53 -10.29
N LYS A 54 -5.88 -1.95 -10.72
CA LYS A 54 -6.66 -3.01 -10.04
C LYS A 54 -6.01 -4.38 -10.31
N LEU A 55 -5.91 -5.20 -9.27
CA LEU A 55 -5.36 -6.56 -9.32
C LEU A 55 -6.44 -7.57 -8.96
N ILE A 56 -6.21 -8.84 -9.34
CA ILE A 56 -6.99 -9.96 -8.82
C ILE A 56 -6.51 -10.20 -7.39
N PRO A 57 -7.40 -10.29 -6.39
CA PRO A 57 -7.02 -10.57 -5.01
C PRO A 57 -6.23 -11.89 -4.87
N GLU A 58 -5.17 -11.88 -4.08
CA GLU A 58 -4.40 -13.07 -3.72
C GLU A 58 -5.15 -13.87 -2.64
N PRO A 59 -5.57 -15.11 -2.94
CA PRO A 59 -6.33 -15.90 -1.99
C PRO A 59 -5.52 -16.26 -0.74
N GLY A 60 -6.05 -15.97 0.43
CA GLY A 60 -5.43 -16.37 1.70
C GLY A 60 -4.34 -15.45 2.20
N GLU A 61 -4.15 -14.28 1.59
CA GLU A 61 -3.38 -13.20 2.20
C GLU A 61 -4.09 -12.70 3.46
N ARG A 62 -3.35 -12.54 4.56
CA ARG A 62 -3.92 -12.30 5.92
C ARG A 62 -3.28 -11.15 6.69
N SER A 63 -2.28 -10.51 6.12
CA SER A 63 -1.56 -9.43 6.79
C SER A 63 -1.07 -8.39 5.80
N PHE A 64 -0.84 -7.20 6.31
CA PHE A 64 -0.10 -6.15 5.62
C PHE A 64 1.32 -6.10 6.19
N HIS A 65 2.34 -6.25 5.35
CA HIS A 65 3.73 -6.36 5.82
C HIS A 65 4.74 -5.65 4.91
N GLU A 66 5.91 -5.32 5.47
CA GLU A 66 7.04 -4.86 4.66
C GLU A 66 7.61 -6.05 3.89
N ARG A 67 7.75 -5.91 2.57
CA ARG A 67 8.43 -6.88 1.72
C ARG A 67 9.87 -6.42 1.51
N GLY A 68 10.81 -7.22 1.99
CA GLY A 68 12.24 -6.92 1.84
C GLY A 68 12.60 -6.68 0.37
N SER A 69 13.43 -5.66 0.14
CA SER A 69 14.18 -5.51 -1.10
C SER A 69 15.16 -6.68 -1.18
N LEU A 70 15.18 -7.43 -2.29
CA LEU A 70 16.11 -8.53 -2.48
C LEU A 70 17.54 -7.97 -2.52
N TRP A 71 18.28 -8.10 -1.42
CA TRP A 71 19.72 -7.87 -1.35
C TRP A 71 20.38 -9.07 -0.67
#